data_AF-A0A920HY06-F1
#
_entry.id   AF-A0A920HY06-F1
#
_cell.length_a   1.000
_cell.length_b   1.000
_cell.length_c   1.000
_cell.angle_alpha   90.00
_cell.angle_beta   90.00
_cell.angle_gamma   90.00
#
_symmetry.space_group_name_H-M   'P 1'
#
loop_
_entity.id
_entity.type
_entity.pdbx_description
1 polymer ?
#
loop_
_entity_poly.entity_id
_entity_poly.type
_entity_poly.pdbx_seq_one_letter_code
_entity_poly.pdbx_strand_id
1 'polypeptide(L)'
;MNLKQIITFLLAISAVIYFTINARKQMEKIENKYETVDNDPLKARVYTLENGLKVYLTSYKDAPRIQTNIAVRAGSKNDPSDATGLAHYLEHMLFKGTDIYGTLDYENEKILLDKIELLYEEYRSVDMNDKDRRNKIWNKIDSISGEAAKYAIANEYDKMVTGLGAKGTNAYTSNEKTVYINDIPSNQIEKWLK
;
A
#
# COMPACT_ATOMS: atom_id res chain seq x y z
N MET A 1 10.32 37.44 37.63
CA MET A 1 9.93 36.02 37.41
C MET A 1 10.22 35.25 38.69
N ASN A 2 9.26 34.49 39.23
CA ASN A 2 9.48 33.70 40.45
C ASN A 2 10.47 32.56 40.15
N LEU A 3 11.31 32.19 41.12
CA LEU A 3 12.25 31.06 41.03
C LEU A 3 11.62 29.78 40.42
N LYS A 4 10.36 29.48 40.76
CA LYS A 4 9.61 28.37 40.16
C LYS A 4 9.44 28.52 38.65
N GLN A 5 9.12 29.72 38.16
CA GLN A 5 8.97 29.99 36.73
C GLN A 5 10.30 29.88 35.99
N ILE A 6 11.41 30.29 36.62
CA ILE A 6 12.77 30.16 36.04
C ILE A 6 13.13 28.67 35.91
N ILE A 7 12.88 27.87 36.95
CA ILE A 7 13.14 26.43 36.95
C ILE A 7 12.28 25.72 35.89
N THR A 8 10.99 26.05 35.79
CA THR A 8 10.10 25.47 34.77
C THR A 8 10.58 25.79 33.36
N PHE A 9 11.04 27.03 33.11
CA PHE A 9 11.54 27.43 31.79
C PHE A 9 12.83 26.69 31.42
N LEU A 10 13.76 26.52 32.38
CA LEU A 10 14.99 25.75 32.19
C LEU A 10 14.70 24.27 31.91
N LEU A 11 13.74 23.67 32.60
CA LEU A 11 13.31 22.28 32.37
C LEU A 11 12.64 22.10 31.00
N ALA A 12 11.85 23.07 30.55
CA ALA A 12 11.25 23.03 29.21
C ALA A 12 12.33 23.10 28.12
N ILE A 13 13.31 23.99 28.27
CA ILE A 13 14.45 24.10 27.34
C ILE A 13 15.26 22.80 27.33
N SER A 14 15.59 22.24 28.49
CA SER A 14 16.37 21.00 28.56
C SER A 14 15.63 19.82 27.96
N ALA A 15 14.31 19.73 28.14
CA ALA A 15 13.47 18.73 27.48
C ALA A 15 13.51 18.90 25.95
N VAL A 16 13.33 20.12 25.43
CA VAL A 16 13.39 20.38 23.98
C VAL A 16 14.77 20.02 23.40
N ILE A 17 15.86 20.36 24.10
CA ILE A 17 17.23 19.98 23.70
C ILE A 17 17.39 18.45 23.71
N TYR A 18 16.90 17.77 24.75
CA TYR A 18 16.97 16.31 24.84
C TYR A 18 16.20 15.63 23.70
N PHE A 19 14.98 16.09 23.41
CA PHE A 19 14.15 15.57 22.32
C PHE A 19 14.79 15.84 20.95
N THR A 20 15.35 17.03 20.70
CA THR A 20 16.03 17.34 19.44
C THR A 20 17.30 16.52 19.23
N ILE A 21 18.10 16.30 20.28
CA ILE A 21 19.29 15.43 20.22
C ILE A 21 18.88 13.98 19.91
N ASN A 22 17.84 13.46 20.57
CA ASN A 22 17.38 12.08 20.35
C ASN A 22 16.80 11.89 18.94
N ALA A 23 15.99 12.83 18.45
CA ALA A 23 15.46 12.79 17.09
C ALA A 23 16.58 12.80 16.04
N ARG A 24 17.61 13.64 16.24
CA ARG A 24 18.78 13.69 15.34
C ARG A 24 19.58 12.39 15.36
N LYS A 25 19.85 11.82 16.55
CA LYS A 25 20.54 10.51 16.66
C LYS A 25 19.75 9.38 15.98
N GLN A 26 18.42 9.40 16.07
CA GLN A 26 17.57 8.42 15.42
C GLN A 26 17.63 8.57 13.88
N MET A 27 17.58 9.80 13.36
CA MET A 27 17.80 10.08 11.93
C MET A 27 19.17 9.62 11.45
N GLU A 28 20.25 9.97 12.16
CA GLU A 28 21.62 9.55 11.80
C GLU A 28 21.77 8.02 11.83
N LYS A 29 21.10 7.32 12.74
CA LYS A 29 21.12 5.85 12.81
C LYS A 29 20.44 5.22 11.59
N ILE A 30 19.36 5.83 11.08
CA ILE A 30 18.68 5.37 9.86
C ILE A 30 19.51 5.71 8.63
N GLU A 31 20.03 6.94 8.52
CA GLU A 31 20.83 7.35 7.38
C GLU A 31 22.10 6.52 7.20
N ASN A 32 22.75 6.06 8.27
CA ASN A 32 24.05 5.40 8.20
C ASN A 32 24.01 3.86 8.23
N LYS A 33 22.83 3.24 8.29
CA LYS A 33 22.70 1.77 8.30
C LYS A 33 22.10 1.26 6.99
N TYR A 34 22.91 1.26 5.94
CA TYR A 34 22.58 0.65 4.64
C TYR A 34 23.73 -0.19 4.11
N GLU A 35 23.37 -1.15 3.26
CA GLU A 35 24.30 -1.95 2.48
C GLU A 35 24.53 -1.30 1.10
N THR A 36 25.70 -1.51 0.53
CA THR A 36 26.07 -1.11 -0.84
C THR A 36 26.73 -2.27 -1.55
N VAL A 37 26.72 -2.26 -2.88
CA VAL A 37 27.41 -3.26 -3.70
C VAL A 37 28.65 -2.62 -4.34
N ASP A 38 29.78 -3.31 -4.26
CA ASP A 38 31.03 -2.85 -4.87
C ASP A 38 30.88 -2.71 -6.39
N ASN A 39 31.42 -1.62 -6.93
CA ASN A 39 31.33 -1.26 -8.35
C ASN A 39 29.90 -1.13 -8.92
N ASP A 40 28.89 -0.88 -8.07
CA ASP A 40 27.55 -0.54 -8.56
C ASP A 40 27.54 0.87 -9.20
N PRO A 41 27.28 0.98 -10.52
CA PRO A 41 27.23 2.28 -11.19
C PRO A 41 26.10 3.18 -10.65
N LEU A 42 25.03 2.60 -10.10
CA LEU A 42 23.90 3.34 -9.54
C LEU A 42 24.14 3.80 -8.10
N LYS A 43 25.19 3.28 -7.44
CA LYS A 43 25.52 3.55 -6.03
C LYS A 43 24.30 3.38 -5.12
N ALA A 44 23.57 2.29 -5.30
CA ALA A 44 22.35 2.01 -4.58
C ALA A 44 22.63 1.85 -3.07
N ARG A 45 21.77 2.47 -2.27
CA ARG A 45 21.71 2.26 -0.82
C ARG A 45 20.59 1.29 -0.53
N VAL A 46 20.92 0.18 0.12
CA VAL A 46 19.97 -0.89 0.45
C VAL A 46 19.70 -0.87 1.94
N TYR A 47 18.47 -0.52 2.31
CA TYR A 47 18.00 -0.53 3.69
C TYR A 47 17.15 -1.78 3.94
N THR A 48 17.24 -2.34 5.14
CA THR A 48 16.29 -3.35 5.62
C THR A 48 15.52 -2.75 6.79
N LEU A 49 14.21 -2.56 6.63
CA LEU A 49 13.33 -2.02 7.66
C LEU A 49 13.09 -3.06 8.77
N GLU A 50 12.53 -2.62 9.89
CA GLU A 50 12.27 -3.50 11.05
C GLU A 50 11.30 -4.64 10.73
N ASN A 51 10.36 -4.43 9.79
CA ASN A 51 9.44 -5.45 9.29
C ASN A 51 10.06 -6.38 8.22
N GLY A 52 11.35 -6.24 7.94
CA GLY A 52 12.07 -7.03 6.94
C GLY A 52 11.95 -6.54 5.49
N LEU A 53 11.17 -5.48 5.22
CA LEU A 53 11.08 -4.90 3.88
C LEU A 53 12.43 -4.30 3.46
N LYS A 54 12.90 -4.67 2.26
CA LYS A 54 14.10 -4.07 1.67
C LYS A 54 13.74 -2.86 0.82
N VAL A 55 14.44 -1.75 1.04
CA VAL A 55 14.28 -0.50 0.30
C VAL A 55 15.57 -0.19 -0.44
N TYR A 56 15.48 -0.09 -1.77
CA TYR A 56 16.61 0.20 -2.65
C TYR A 56 16.48 1.65 -3.13
N LEU A 57 17.44 2.49 -2.77
CA LEU A 57 17.44 3.91 -3.13
C LEU A 57 18.64 4.25 -3.99
N THR A 58 18.39 4.87 -5.14
CA THR A 58 19.42 5.42 -6.02
C THR A 58 19.10 6.90 -6.25
N SER A 59 20.13 7.74 -6.38
CA SER A 59 19.96 9.17 -6.64
C SER A 59 20.16 9.44 -8.12
N TYR A 60 19.13 9.99 -8.76
CA TYR A 60 19.17 10.42 -10.15
C TYR A 60 18.92 11.93 -10.19
N LYS A 61 19.94 12.71 -10.57
CA LYS A 61 19.90 14.18 -10.52
C LYS A 61 19.39 14.86 -11.79
N ASP A 62 19.29 14.10 -12.88
CA ASP A 62 18.99 14.67 -14.21
C ASP A 62 17.49 14.90 -14.42
N ALA A 63 16.63 14.41 -13.52
CA ALA A 63 15.20 14.69 -13.53
C ALA A 63 14.65 14.90 -12.11
N PRO A 64 13.75 15.88 -11.88
CA PRO A 64 13.09 16.10 -10.60
C PRO A 64 11.92 15.13 -10.38
N ARG A 65 12.17 13.83 -10.61
CA ARG A 65 11.18 12.77 -10.60
C ARG A 65 11.72 11.53 -9.90
N ILE A 66 10.82 10.74 -9.35
CA ILE A 66 11.14 9.51 -8.63
C ILE A 66 10.36 8.37 -9.29
N GLN A 67 11.09 7.40 -9.83
CA GLN A 67 10.53 6.12 -10.23
C GLN A 67 10.40 5.23 -9.00
N THR A 68 9.18 4.81 -8.69
CA THR A 68 8.89 3.87 -7.59
C THR A 68 8.49 2.52 -8.15
N ASN A 69 8.92 1.46 -7.45
CA ASN A 69 8.55 0.08 -7.72
C ASN A 69 8.33 -0.61 -6.38
N ILE A 70 7.11 -1.07 -6.11
CA ILE A 70 6.79 -1.88 -4.93
C ILE A 70 6.62 -3.30 -5.43
N ALA A 71 7.60 -4.17 -5.13
CA ALA A 71 7.62 -5.55 -5.58
C ALA A 71 7.25 -6.51 -4.45
N VAL A 72 6.27 -7.38 -4.72
CA VAL A 72 5.91 -8.50 -3.87
C VAL A 72 6.48 -9.76 -4.49
N ARG A 73 7.20 -10.58 -3.71
CA ARG A 73 7.79 -11.85 -4.15
C ARG A 73 6.77 -12.98 -4.13
N ALA A 74 5.65 -12.75 -4.81
CA ALA A 74 4.59 -13.71 -5.09
C ALA A 74 4.03 -13.40 -6.47
N GLY A 75 3.72 -14.43 -7.25
CA GLY A 75 3.18 -14.30 -8.60
C GLY A 75 2.31 -15.50 -8.96
N SER A 76 2.08 -15.73 -10.25
CA SER A 76 1.15 -16.79 -10.70
C SER A 76 1.57 -18.22 -10.32
N LYS A 77 2.86 -18.49 -10.05
CA LYS A 77 3.29 -19.80 -9.51
C LYS A 77 2.76 -20.06 -8.09
N ASN A 78 2.33 -19.00 -7.40
CA ASN A 78 1.76 -19.08 -6.06
C ASN A 78 0.23 -19.18 -6.09
N ASP A 79 -0.39 -19.20 -7.27
CA ASP A 79 -1.84 -19.38 -7.39
C ASP A 79 -2.25 -20.77 -6.87
N PRO A 80 -3.34 -20.88 -6.10
CA PRO A 80 -3.93 -22.16 -5.77
C PRO A 80 -4.31 -22.94 -7.03
N SER A 81 -4.21 -24.27 -7.01
CA SER A 81 -4.49 -25.11 -8.17
C SER A 81 -5.96 -25.05 -8.62
N ASP A 82 -6.87 -24.66 -7.72
CA ASP A 82 -8.30 -24.47 -7.94
C ASP A 82 -8.67 -22.99 -8.21
N ALA A 83 -7.70 -22.07 -8.21
CA ALA A 83 -7.90 -20.63 -8.43
C ALA A 83 -6.77 -20.01 -9.26
N THR A 84 -6.54 -20.54 -10.46
CA THR A 84 -5.52 -20.01 -11.39
C THR A 84 -5.83 -18.58 -11.82
N GLY A 85 -4.82 -17.70 -11.83
CA GLY A 85 -4.96 -16.27 -12.16
C GLY A 85 -5.21 -15.36 -10.96
N LEU A 86 -5.24 -15.91 -9.73
CA LEU A 86 -5.56 -15.16 -8.52
C LEU A 86 -4.54 -14.04 -8.22
N ALA A 87 -3.24 -14.28 -8.42
CA ALA A 87 -2.23 -13.25 -8.22
C ALA A 87 -2.44 -12.04 -9.15
N HIS A 88 -2.74 -12.30 -10.43
CA HIS A 88 -3.05 -11.24 -11.38
C HIS A 88 -4.40 -10.57 -11.06
N TYR A 89 -5.41 -11.33 -10.62
CA TYR A 89 -6.67 -10.73 -10.18
C TYR A 89 -6.47 -9.79 -8.98
N LEU A 90 -5.72 -10.22 -7.97
CA LEU A 90 -5.39 -9.43 -6.79
C LEU A 90 -4.60 -8.16 -7.16
N GLU A 91 -3.72 -8.23 -8.16
CA GLU A 91 -3.04 -7.06 -8.71
C GLU A 91 -4.03 -5.96 -9.10
N HIS A 92 -5.07 -6.29 -9.86
CA HIS A 92 -6.10 -5.33 -10.26
C HIS A 92 -6.93 -4.85 -9.08
N MET A 93 -7.26 -5.75 -8.15
CA MET A 93 -8.11 -5.42 -7.00
C MET A 93 -7.46 -4.41 -6.06
N LEU A 94 -6.13 -4.42 -5.92
CA LEU A 94 -5.42 -3.46 -5.07
C LEU A 94 -5.51 -1.99 -5.56
N PHE A 95 -5.95 -1.74 -6.80
CA PHE A 95 -6.26 -0.41 -7.29
C PHE A 95 -7.70 0.04 -7.02
N LYS A 96 -8.57 -0.85 -6.53
CA LYS A 96 -10.02 -0.59 -6.39
C LYS A 96 -10.44 0.00 -5.05
N GLY A 97 -9.50 0.17 -4.12
CA GLY A 97 -9.74 0.83 -2.84
C GLY A 97 -9.11 0.08 -1.68
N THR A 98 -9.14 0.72 -0.52
CA THR A 98 -8.77 0.20 0.79
C THR A 98 -9.86 0.59 1.78
N ASP A 99 -9.66 0.28 3.05
CA ASP A 99 -10.48 0.76 4.16
C ASP A 99 -10.42 2.29 4.37
N ILE A 100 -9.44 2.97 3.76
CA ILE A 100 -9.20 4.41 3.89
C ILE A 100 -9.58 5.15 2.60
N TYR A 101 -9.30 4.57 1.43
CA TYR A 101 -9.47 5.24 0.13
C TYR A 101 -10.35 4.43 -0.80
N GLY A 102 -11.14 5.11 -1.65
CA GLY A 102 -12.00 4.42 -2.62
C GLY A 102 -13.37 4.00 -2.08
N THR A 103 -13.78 4.54 -0.93
CA THR A 103 -15.09 4.28 -0.31
C THR A 103 -15.66 5.55 0.32
N LEU A 104 -16.98 5.71 0.26
CA LEU A 104 -17.72 6.80 0.91
C LEU A 104 -17.90 6.55 2.41
N ASP A 105 -18.02 5.28 2.81
CA ASP A 105 -18.26 4.85 4.19
C ASP A 105 -17.87 3.38 4.33
N TYR A 106 -16.63 3.14 4.73
CA TYR A 106 -16.10 1.79 4.86
C TYR A 106 -16.81 0.97 5.93
N GLU A 107 -17.26 1.57 7.03
CA GLU A 107 -17.88 0.81 8.13
C GLU A 107 -19.14 0.11 7.66
N ASN A 108 -19.97 0.79 6.87
CA ASN A 108 -21.18 0.23 6.28
C ASN A 108 -20.89 -0.65 5.05
N GLU A 109 -19.94 -0.24 4.21
CA GLU A 109 -19.53 -1.05 3.06
C GLU A 109 -18.97 -2.42 3.50
N LYS A 110 -18.14 -2.44 4.54
CA LYS A 110 -17.54 -3.67 5.09
C LYS A 110 -18.59 -4.70 5.45
N ILE A 111 -19.72 -4.29 6.03
CA ILE A 111 -20.82 -5.22 6.36
C ILE A 111 -21.35 -5.93 5.10
N LEU A 112 -21.38 -5.25 3.96
CA LEU A 112 -21.80 -5.83 2.69
C LEU A 112 -20.70 -6.69 2.07
N LEU A 113 -19.45 -6.24 2.12
CA LEU A 113 -18.28 -7.01 1.65
C LEU A 113 -18.14 -8.33 2.41
N ASP A 114 -18.29 -8.32 3.74
CA ASP A 114 -18.25 -9.53 4.57
C ASP A 114 -19.37 -10.52 4.19
N LYS A 115 -20.57 -10.01 3.87
CA LYS A 115 -21.68 -10.86 3.38
C LYS A 115 -21.37 -11.45 2.01
N ILE A 116 -20.76 -10.68 1.11
CA ILE A 116 -20.36 -11.13 -0.21
C ILE A 116 -19.30 -12.24 -0.09
N GLU A 117 -18.29 -12.05 0.76
CA GLU A 117 -17.26 -13.05 1.05
C GLU A 117 -17.88 -14.36 1.54
N LEU A 118 -18.77 -14.31 2.55
CA LEU A 118 -19.45 -15.49 3.06
C LEU A 118 -20.30 -16.20 2.00
N LEU A 119 -20.97 -15.45 1.12
CA LEU A 119 -21.73 -16.03 0.01
C LEU A 119 -20.82 -16.69 -1.03
N TYR A 120 -19.62 -16.15 -1.28
CA TYR A 120 -18.63 -16.80 -2.13
C TYR A 120 -18.10 -18.10 -1.50
N GLU A 121 -17.91 -18.15 -0.18
CA GLU A 121 -17.57 -19.40 0.50
C GLU A 121 -18.68 -20.44 0.37
N GLU A 122 -19.95 -20.03 0.56
CA GLU A 122 -21.09 -20.91 0.32
C GLU A 122 -21.10 -21.38 -1.15
N TYR A 123 -20.92 -20.46 -2.11
CA TYR A 123 -20.91 -20.76 -3.54
C TYR A 123 -19.84 -21.77 -3.93
N ARG A 124 -18.63 -21.67 -3.34
CA ARG A 124 -17.53 -22.62 -3.55
C ARG A 124 -17.82 -24.01 -2.99
N SER A 125 -18.62 -24.11 -1.93
CA SER A 125 -19.00 -25.40 -1.33
C SER A 125 -20.05 -26.19 -2.11
N VAL A 126 -20.74 -25.55 -3.07
CA VAL A 126 -21.82 -26.19 -3.85
C VAL A 126 -21.26 -26.92 -5.07
N ASP A 127 -21.72 -28.17 -5.26
CA ASP A 127 -21.38 -29.02 -6.41
C ASP A 127 -21.55 -28.27 -7.74
N MET A 128 -20.56 -28.40 -8.63
CA MET A 128 -20.54 -27.68 -9.92
C MET A 128 -21.71 -28.05 -10.84
N ASN A 129 -22.34 -29.20 -10.64
CA ASN A 129 -23.47 -29.67 -11.43
C ASN A 129 -24.83 -29.17 -10.89
N ASP A 130 -24.90 -28.72 -9.63
CA ASP A 130 -26.10 -28.11 -9.05
C ASP A 130 -26.23 -26.64 -9.47
N LYS A 131 -26.57 -26.46 -10.75
CA LYS A 131 -26.71 -25.13 -11.37
C LYS A 131 -27.79 -24.29 -10.70
N ASP A 132 -28.89 -24.90 -10.26
CA ASP A 132 -30.01 -24.17 -9.65
C ASP A 132 -29.60 -23.54 -8.33
N ARG A 133 -28.91 -24.30 -7.46
CA ARG A 133 -28.42 -23.75 -6.19
C ARG A 133 -27.33 -22.71 -6.41
N ARG A 134 -26.39 -22.95 -7.33
CA ARG A 134 -25.34 -21.98 -7.69
C ARG A 134 -25.94 -20.67 -8.20
N ASN A 135 -26.94 -20.73 -9.08
CA ASN A 135 -27.61 -19.54 -9.61
C ASN A 135 -28.34 -18.76 -8.51
N LYS A 136 -28.97 -19.44 -7.55
CA LYS A 136 -29.61 -18.77 -6.40
C LYS A 136 -28.62 -18.01 -5.54
N ILE A 137 -27.45 -18.58 -5.26
CA ILE A 137 -26.40 -17.91 -4.47
C ILE A 137 -25.81 -16.76 -5.29
N TRP A 138 -25.55 -16.98 -6.58
CA TRP A 138 -25.03 -15.95 -7.48
C TRP A 138 -25.93 -14.71 -7.54
N ASN A 139 -27.26 -14.90 -7.65
CA ASN A 139 -28.21 -13.78 -7.63
C ASN A 139 -28.16 -12.97 -6.33
N LYS A 140 -27.86 -13.62 -5.19
CA LYS A 140 -27.66 -12.91 -3.92
C LYS A 140 -26.35 -12.13 -3.93
N ILE A 141 -25.26 -12.74 -4.41
CA ILE A 141 -23.97 -12.07 -4.56
C ILE A 141 -24.12 -10.83 -5.43
N ASP A 142 -24.75 -10.95 -6.59
CA ASP A 142 -25.00 -9.85 -7.53
C ASP A 142 -25.80 -8.72 -6.88
N SER A 143 -26.92 -9.06 -6.23
CA SER A 143 -27.75 -8.07 -5.54
C SER A 143 -27.01 -7.33 -4.43
N ILE A 144 -26.25 -8.03 -3.57
CA ILE A 144 -25.53 -7.39 -2.47
C ILE A 144 -24.32 -6.62 -3.01
N SER A 145 -23.66 -7.11 -4.07
CA SER A 145 -22.57 -6.39 -4.74
C SER A 145 -23.07 -5.07 -5.36
N GLY A 146 -24.29 -5.05 -5.89
CA GLY A 146 -24.92 -3.81 -6.38
C GLY A 146 -25.18 -2.79 -5.27
N GLU A 147 -25.51 -3.24 -4.06
CA GLU A 147 -25.63 -2.35 -2.89
C GLU A 147 -24.26 -1.88 -2.38
N ALA A 148 -23.26 -2.76 -2.32
CA ALA A 148 -21.90 -2.42 -1.92
C ALA A 148 -21.26 -1.39 -2.88
N ALA A 149 -21.49 -1.54 -4.19
CA ALA A 149 -20.97 -0.65 -5.21
C ALA A 149 -21.44 0.82 -5.07
N LYS A 150 -22.50 1.09 -4.30
CA LYS A 150 -22.95 2.47 -3.99
C LYS A 150 -22.00 3.19 -3.05
N TYR A 151 -21.20 2.45 -2.27
CA TYR A 151 -20.18 3.01 -1.37
C TYR A 151 -18.86 3.21 -2.10
N ALA A 152 -18.55 2.38 -3.10
CA ALA A 152 -17.28 2.43 -3.83
C ALA A 152 -17.12 3.73 -4.64
N ILE A 153 -15.96 4.37 -4.50
CA ILE A 153 -15.56 5.53 -5.29
C ILE A 153 -14.68 5.05 -6.44
N ALA A 154 -15.27 4.96 -7.63
CA ALA A 154 -14.58 4.43 -8.80
C ALA A 154 -13.31 5.24 -9.16
N ASN A 155 -12.22 4.51 -9.39
CA ASN A 155 -10.91 5.01 -9.82
C ASN A 155 -10.31 6.07 -8.87
N GLU A 156 -10.59 5.98 -7.58
CA GLU A 156 -10.09 6.96 -6.61
C GLU A 156 -8.56 6.97 -6.53
N TYR A 157 -7.93 5.79 -6.51
CA TYR A 157 -6.47 5.69 -6.56
C TYR A 157 -5.89 6.42 -7.77
N ASP A 158 -6.41 6.16 -8.98
CA ASP A 158 -5.94 6.77 -10.22
C ASP A 158 -6.09 8.29 -10.19
N LYS A 159 -7.22 8.81 -9.68
CA LYS A 159 -7.45 10.24 -9.51
C LYS A 159 -6.45 10.86 -8.52
N MET A 160 -6.21 10.21 -7.38
CA MET A 160 -5.28 10.70 -6.37
C MET A 160 -3.85 10.79 -6.94
N VAL A 161 -3.33 9.70 -7.51
CA VAL A 161 -1.96 9.69 -8.04
C VAL A 161 -1.80 10.61 -9.26
N THR A 162 -2.82 10.69 -10.12
CA THR A 162 -2.83 11.67 -11.24
C THR A 162 -2.84 13.10 -10.71
N GLY A 163 -3.60 13.38 -9.65
CA GLY A 163 -3.62 14.68 -8.97
C GLY A 163 -2.26 15.08 -8.36
N LEU A 164 -1.44 14.10 -7.98
CA LEU A 164 -0.04 14.32 -7.59
C LEU A 164 0.89 14.57 -8.79
N GLY A 165 0.42 14.42 -10.03
CA GLY A 165 1.25 14.50 -11.23
C GLY A 165 2.05 13.21 -11.50
N ALA A 166 1.59 12.07 -10.97
CA ALA A 166 2.13 10.77 -11.31
C ALA A 166 1.93 10.46 -12.80
N LYS A 167 2.85 9.68 -13.37
CA LYS A 167 2.82 9.16 -14.73
C LYS A 167 3.15 7.68 -14.70
N GLY A 168 2.70 6.96 -15.72
CA GLY A 168 3.04 5.54 -15.89
C GLY A 168 2.61 4.67 -14.72
N THR A 169 1.57 5.09 -13.98
CA THR A 169 0.93 4.26 -12.95
C THR A 169 0.48 2.96 -13.59
N ASN A 170 1.05 1.86 -13.13
CA ASN A 170 0.77 0.54 -13.69
C ASN A 170 1.14 -0.55 -12.69
N ALA A 171 0.76 -1.78 -12.99
CA ALA A 171 1.29 -2.96 -12.33
C ALA A 171 1.50 -4.10 -13.34
N TYR A 172 2.21 -5.12 -12.90
CA TYR A 172 2.28 -6.37 -13.62
C TYR A 172 2.55 -7.54 -12.68
N THR A 173 1.99 -8.69 -13.06
CA THR A 173 2.20 -9.99 -12.40
C THR A 173 2.91 -10.93 -13.36
N SER A 174 3.95 -11.55 -12.84
CA SER A 174 4.70 -12.60 -13.50
C SER A 174 4.65 -13.88 -12.66
N ASN A 175 5.48 -14.86 -13.00
CA ASN A 175 5.50 -16.16 -12.33
C ASN A 175 5.85 -16.06 -10.84
N GLU A 176 6.76 -15.17 -10.46
CA GLU A 176 7.37 -15.14 -9.11
C GLU A 176 7.24 -13.78 -8.41
N LYS A 177 6.60 -12.81 -9.07
CA LYS A 177 6.46 -11.45 -8.56
C LYS A 177 5.26 -10.72 -9.12
N THR A 178 4.76 -9.79 -8.32
CA THR A 178 3.84 -8.72 -8.71
C THR A 178 4.48 -7.40 -8.35
N VAL A 179 4.44 -6.41 -9.25
CA VAL A 179 5.12 -5.13 -9.08
C VAL A 179 4.17 -3.98 -9.41
N TYR A 180 4.08 -3.02 -8.50
CA TYR A 180 3.33 -1.77 -8.66
C TYR A 180 4.29 -0.62 -8.95
N ILE A 181 3.99 0.16 -9.97
CA ILE A 181 4.89 1.13 -10.59
C ILE A 181 4.24 2.50 -10.58
N ASN A 182 4.99 3.53 -10.18
CA ASN A 182 4.63 4.93 -10.38
C ASN A 182 5.87 5.76 -10.73
N ASP A 183 5.71 6.77 -11.57
CA ASP A 183 6.70 7.85 -11.74
C ASP A 183 6.08 9.16 -11.22
N ILE A 184 6.62 9.69 -10.11
CA ILE A 184 6.06 10.84 -9.39
C ILE A 184 7.01 12.04 -9.42
N PRO A 185 6.51 13.29 -9.30
CA PRO A 185 7.38 14.44 -9.04
C PRO A 185 8.10 14.29 -7.69
N SER A 186 9.38 14.64 -7.62
CA SER A 186 10.20 14.41 -6.42
C SER A 186 9.69 15.15 -5.18
N ASN A 187 9.01 16.28 -5.36
CA ASN A 187 8.40 17.06 -4.28
C ASN A 187 7.06 16.49 -3.77
N GLN A 188 6.54 15.39 -4.34
CA GLN A 188 5.31 14.74 -3.89
C GLN A 188 5.55 13.45 -3.10
N ILE A 189 6.82 13.06 -2.84
CA ILE A 189 7.15 11.79 -2.18
C ILE A 189 6.42 11.60 -0.84
N GLU A 190 6.34 12.65 -0.01
CA GLU A 190 5.68 12.57 1.29
C GLU A 190 4.17 12.36 1.18
N LYS A 191 3.54 12.84 0.11
CA LYS A 191 2.11 12.61 -0.14
C LYS A 191 1.86 11.26 -0.77
N TRP A 192 2.77 10.79 -1.63
CA TRP A 192 2.66 9.48 -2.26
C TRP A 192 2.87 8.32 -1.25
N LEU A 193 3.64 8.54 -0.18
CA LEU A 193 3.86 7.55 0.89
C LEU A 193 2.73 7.46 1.91
N LYS A 194 1.74 8.37 1.87
CA LYS A 194 0.59 8.40 2.78
C LYS A 194 -0.62 7.78 2.11
#